data_AF-G5AKF2-F1
#
_entry.id   AF-G5AKF2-F1
#
_cell.length_a   1.000
_cell.length_b   1.000
_cell.length_c   1.000
_cell.angle_alpha   90.00
_cell.angle_beta   90.00
_cell.angle_gamma   90.00
#
_symmetry.space_group_name_H-M   'P 1'
#
loop_
_entity.id
_entity.type
_entity.pdbx_description
1 polymer ?
#
loop_
_entity_poly.entity_id
_entity_poly.type
_entity_poly.pdbx_seq_one_letter_code
_entity_poly.pdbx_strand_id
1 'polypeptide(L)'
;SDMELGSSGSSFQSDLDFCPECGSVLPLPGAQDTLACTRCGFPVSARDFEGKVVKTSVVFHRLGTAMPAWGEEGPESQGPVVDRRCSRCGHEGMAYHTRQMRSADEGQTVFYTCTNCKW
;
A
#
# COMPACT_ATOMS: atom_id res chain seq x y z
N SER A 1 10.89 51.91 -3.17
CA SER A 1 9.71 51.12 -3.56
C SER A 1 10.24 50.00 -4.41
N ASP A 2 10.72 48.94 -3.76
CA ASP A 2 11.49 47.86 -4.40
C ASP A 2 11.08 46.57 -3.68
N MET A 3 10.18 45.79 -4.28
CA MET A 3 10.47 44.58 -5.05
C MET A 3 10.81 43.39 -4.15
N GLU A 4 9.77 42.73 -3.62
CA GLU A 4 9.89 41.32 -3.20
C GLU A 4 9.32 40.44 -4.30
N LEU A 5 10.19 40.05 -5.23
CA LEU A 5 9.92 39.00 -6.19
C LEU A 5 10.08 37.66 -5.44
N GLY A 6 8.95 37.15 -4.94
CA GLY A 6 8.89 35.88 -4.22
C GLY A 6 9.43 34.75 -5.08
N SER A 7 10.66 34.31 -4.76
CA SER A 7 11.27 33.12 -5.32
C SER A 7 10.47 31.92 -4.84
N SER A 8 9.58 31.39 -5.70
CA SER A 8 8.76 30.21 -5.46
C SER A 8 9.65 28.96 -5.37
N GLY A 9 10.24 28.77 -4.21
CA GLY A 9 11.04 27.60 -3.87
C GLY A 9 10.14 26.37 -3.72
N SER A 10 10.47 25.32 -4.46
CA SER A 10 9.90 23.98 -4.26
C SER A 10 10.05 23.57 -2.79
N SER A 11 8.99 23.01 -2.20
CA SER A 11 9.00 22.56 -0.80
C SER A 11 9.67 21.19 -0.64
N PHE A 12 9.75 20.38 -1.70
CA PHE A 12 10.44 19.08 -1.68
C PHE A 12 10.85 18.66 -3.09
N GLN A 13 11.86 17.79 -3.17
CA GLN A 13 12.26 17.17 -4.42
C GLN A 13 11.14 16.22 -4.90
N SER A 14 10.53 16.51 -6.05
CA SER A 14 9.44 15.72 -6.62
C SER A 14 9.79 15.27 -8.03
N ASP A 15 9.33 14.06 -8.40
CA ASP A 15 9.31 13.68 -9.81
C ASP A 15 8.34 14.60 -10.56
N LEU A 16 8.59 14.79 -11.86
CA LEU A 16 7.82 15.71 -12.70
C LEU A 16 6.31 15.40 -12.74
N ASP A 17 5.90 14.19 -12.35
CA ASP A 17 4.49 13.80 -12.29
C ASP A 17 3.78 14.30 -11.01
N PHE A 18 4.54 14.83 -10.05
CA PHE A 18 4.03 15.30 -8.76
C PHE A 18 4.35 16.78 -8.55
N CYS A 19 3.38 17.48 -7.97
CA CYS A 19 3.51 18.88 -7.63
C CYS A 19 4.63 19.06 -6.59
N PRO A 20 5.61 19.97 -6.80
CA PRO A 20 6.72 20.23 -5.89
C PRO A 20 6.33 20.95 -4.58
N GLU A 21 5.08 21.42 -4.48
CA GLU A 21 4.59 22.17 -3.33
C GLU A 21 3.68 21.32 -2.41
N CYS A 22 2.82 20.47 -2.96
CA CYS A 22 1.82 19.73 -2.15
C CYS A 22 1.81 18.20 -2.33
N GLY A 23 2.54 17.68 -3.32
CA GLY A 23 2.79 16.24 -3.52
C GLY A 23 1.66 15.54 -4.27
N SER A 24 0.66 16.29 -4.72
CA SER A 24 -0.41 15.76 -5.55
C SER A 24 0.08 15.47 -6.96
N VAL A 25 -0.49 14.44 -7.59
CA VAL A 25 -0.24 14.11 -9.00
C VAL A 25 -0.69 15.29 -9.88
N LEU A 26 0.19 15.74 -10.77
CA LEU A 26 -0.10 16.82 -11.71
C LEU A 26 -1.00 16.32 -12.85
N PRO A 27 -1.89 17.17 -13.39
CA PRO A 27 -2.68 16.81 -14.55
C PRO A 27 -1.78 16.60 -15.77
N LEU A 28 -2.25 15.80 -16.73
CA LEU A 28 -1.53 15.61 -17.98
C LEU A 28 -1.34 16.96 -18.70
N PRO A 29 -0.16 17.21 -19.29
CA PRO A 29 0.07 18.38 -20.12
C PRO A 29 -0.96 18.45 -21.26
N GLY A 30 -1.74 19.52 -21.30
CA GLY A 30 -2.60 19.83 -22.44
C GLY A 30 -1.85 20.63 -23.50
N ALA A 31 -2.58 21.41 -24.32
CA ALA A 31 -1.99 22.32 -25.30
C ALA A 31 -1.42 23.62 -24.68
N GLN A 32 -1.42 23.76 -23.36
CA GLN A 32 -0.97 24.96 -22.66
C GLN A 32 0.45 24.78 -22.12
N ASP A 33 1.26 25.84 -22.20
CA ASP A 33 2.65 25.85 -21.76
C ASP A 33 2.81 25.81 -20.22
N THR A 34 1.72 25.95 -19.47
CA THR A 34 1.73 25.97 -18.00
C THR A 34 0.59 25.13 -17.45
N LEU A 35 0.92 24.28 -16.49
CA LEU A 35 0.00 23.43 -15.75
C LEU A 35 -0.14 23.96 -14.33
N ALA A 36 -1.37 24.11 -13.85
CA ALA A 36 -1.62 24.44 -12.46
C ALA A 36 -1.94 23.17 -11.68
N CYS A 37 -1.32 23.00 -10.50
CA CYS A 37 -1.70 21.93 -9.59
C CYS A 37 -3.17 22.09 -9.16
N THR A 38 -3.96 21.03 -9.28
CA THR A 38 -5.40 21.05 -8.93
C THR A 38 -5.67 21.21 -7.44
N ARG A 39 -4.67 20.96 -6.57
CA ARG A 39 -4.80 21.04 -5.12
C ARG A 39 -4.34 22.38 -4.55
N CYS A 40 -3.15 22.87 -4.91
CA CYS A 40 -2.58 24.10 -4.35
C CYS A 40 -2.47 25.26 -5.35
N GLY A 41 -2.70 25.02 -6.64
CA GLY A 41 -2.60 26.05 -7.68
C GLY A 41 -1.17 26.36 -8.15
N PHE A 42 -0.16 25.66 -7.65
CA PHE A 42 1.24 25.87 -8.06
C PHE A 42 1.40 25.76 -9.58
N PRO A 43 1.99 26.77 -10.25
CA PRO A 43 2.26 26.73 -11.68
C PRO A 43 3.51 25.89 -11.98
N VAL A 44 3.37 24.94 -12.90
CA VAL A 44 4.43 24.05 -13.39
C VAL A 44 4.55 24.23 -14.90
N SER A 45 5.77 24.30 -15.42
CA SER A 45 5.99 24.43 -16.86
C SER A 45 5.68 23.12 -17.57
N ALA A 46 4.89 23.15 -18.64
CA ALA A 46 4.60 21.96 -19.44
C ALA A 46 5.86 21.41 -20.14
N ARG A 47 6.90 22.25 -20.33
CA ARG A 47 8.20 21.84 -20.88
C ARG A 47 8.93 20.85 -19.99
N ASP A 48 8.63 20.85 -18.69
CA ASP A 48 9.25 19.92 -17.75
C ASP A 48 8.77 18.47 -18.00
N PHE A 49 7.70 18.28 -18.78
CA PHE A 49 7.17 16.97 -19.17
C PHE A 49 7.66 16.49 -20.55
N GLU A 50 8.40 17.33 -21.29
CA GLU A 50 8.84 17.03 -22.64
C GLU A 50 9.97 15.98 -22.63
N GLY A 51 9.79 14.86 -23.34
CA GLY A 51 10.81 13.81 -23.48
C GLY A 51 10.70 12.62 -22.50
N LYS A 52 9.67 12.54 -21.66
CA LYS A 52 9.42 11.33 -20.85
C LYS A 52 8.94 10.16 -21.72
N VAL A 53 9.84 9.21 -22.00
CA VAL A 53 9.49 7.94 -22.64
C VAL A 53 9.05 6.95 -21.55
N VAL A 54 7.75 6.65 -21.51
CA VAL A 54 7.23 5.58 -20.64
C VAL A 54 7.54 4.22 -21.28
N LYS A 55 8.61 3.57 -20.82
CA LYS A 55 8.96 2.21 -21.25
C LYS A 55 8.16 1.20 -20.43
N THR A 56 7.04 0.73 -20.98
CA THR A 56 6.27 -0.35 -20.36
C THR A 56 6.82 -1.69 -20.85
N SER A 57 7.39 -2.50 -19.96
CA SER A 57 7.73 -3.90 -20.24
C SER A 57 6.71 -4.83 -19.59
N VAL A 58 5.90 -5.51 -20.40
CA VAL A 58 5.01 -6.57 -19.92
C VAL A 58 5.81 -7.87 -19.88
N VAL A 59 6.20 -8.32 -18.68
CA VAL A 59 6.82 -9.64 -18.51
C VAL A 59 5.69 -10.67 -18.37
N PHE A 60 5.43 -11.42 -19.43
CA PHE A 60 4.56 -12.59 -19.33
C PHE A 60 5.31 -13.69 -18.59
N HIS A 61 5.09 -13.82 -17.28
CA HIS A 61 5.44 -15.04 -16.57
C HIS A 61 4.60 -16.17 -17.18
N ARG A 62 5.22 -17.00 -18.04
CA ARG A 62 4.62 -18.27 -18.43
C ARG A 62 4.31 -19.01 -17.14
N LEU A 63 3.10 -19.56 -17.02
CA LEU A 63 2.66 -20.39 -15.91
C LEU A 63 3.40 -21.74 -15.95
N GLY A 64 4.73 -21.71 -15.81
CA GLY A 64 5.57 -22.87 -15.60
C GLY A 64 5.48 -23.24 -14.14
N THR A 65 4.49 -24.05 -13.78
CA THR A 65 4.50 -24.89 -12.58
C THR A 65 4.88 -24.17 -11.28
N ALA A 66 4.43 -22.93 -11.09
CA ALA A 66 4.21 -22.40 -9.75
C ALA A 66 2.77 -22.74 -9.39
N MET A 67 2.52 -24.03 -9.16
CA MET A 67 1.55 -24.36 -8.12
C MET A 67 1.99 -23.47 -6.93
N PRO A 68 1.13 -22.64 -6.34
CA PRO A 68 1.39 -22.30 -4.96
C PRO A 68 1.59 -23.67 -4.32
N ALA A 69 2.75 -23.91 -3.72
CA ALA A 69 2.76 -24.86 -2.64
C ALA A 69 1.65 -24.32 -1.73
N TRP A 70 0.45 -24.87 -1.88
CA TRP A 70 -0.37 -25.18 -0.73
C TRP A 70 0.63 -25.86 0.14
N GLY A 71 1.21 -25.06 1.05
CA GLY A 71 2.23 -25.54 1.94
C GLY A 71 1.63 -26.82 2.44
N GLU A 72 2.37 -27.91 2.24
CA GLU A 72 2.16 -29.15 2.96
C GLU A 72 1.58 -28.73 4.31
N GLU A 73 0.39 -29.22 4.64
CA GLU A 73 -0.17 -29.13 5.98
C GLU A 73 0.81 -29.89 6.89
N GLY A 74 1.99 -29.30 7.08
CA GLY A 74 2.96 -29.66 8.08
C GLY A 74 2.22 -29.53 9.40
N PRO A 75 2.50 -30.46 10.31
CA PRO A 75 1.65 -30.78 11.46
C PRO A 75 1.13 -29.48 12.01
N GLU A 76 -0.18 -29.28 11.84
CA GLU A 76 -0.92 -28.06 12.15
C GLU A 76 -0.29 -27.48 13.41
N SER A 77 0.56 -26.46 13.23
CA SER A 77 1.23 -25.82 14.35
C SER A 77 0.16 -25.00 15.01
N GLN A 78 -0.68 -25.70 15.78
CA GLN A 78 -1.64 -25.14 16.69
C GLN A 78 -0.79 -24.20 17.51
N GLY A 79 -0.98 -22.91 17.25
CA GLY A 79 -0.25 -21.86 17.92
C GLY A 79 -0.39 -21.98 19.44
N PRO A 80 0.24 -21.09 20.20
CA PRO A 80 0.13 -21.10 21.65
C PRO A 80 -1.33 -21.31 22.13
N VAL A 81 -1.48 -22.19 23.12
CA VAL A 81 -2.78 -22.55 23.69
C VAL A 81 -3.09 -21.62 24.87
N VAL A 82 -4.34 -21.19 24.95
CA VAL A 82 -4.87 -20.37 26.05
C VAL A 82 -6.06 -21.07 26.71
N ASP A 83 -6.22 -20.84 28.01
CA ASP A 83 -7.35 -21.30 28.82
C ASP A 83 -8.64 -20.55 28.46
N ARG A 84 -9.21 -20.95 27.32
CA ARG A 84 -10.51 -20.49 26.83
C ARG A 84 -11.40 -21.69 26.58
N ARG A 85 -12.66 -21.59 27.01
CA ARG A 85 -13.65 -22.64 26.80
C ARG A 85 -14.25 -22.55 25.39
N CYS A 86 -14.23 -23.66 24.65
CA CYS A 86 -14.87 -23.77 23.34
C CYS A 86 -16.40 -23.68 23.49
N SER A 87 -17.04 -22.77 22.76
CA SER A 87 -18.49 -22.59 22.77
C SER A 87 -19.27 -23.78 22.18
N ARG A 88 -18.61 -24.64 21.39
CA ARG A 88 -19.24 -25.77 20.70
C ARG A 88 -19.17 -27.08 21.48
N CYS A 89 -17.98 -27.47 21.96
CA CYS A 89 -17.78 -28.74 22.66
C CYS A 89 -17.56 -28.58 24.17
N GLY A 90 -17.37 -27.35 24.66
CA GLY A 90 -17.16 -27.08 26.08
C GLY A 90 -15.77 -27.41 26.61
N HIS A 91 -14.83 -27.88 25.78
CA HIS A 91 -13.44 -28.14 26.15
C HIS A 91 -12.69 -26.86 26.52
N GLU A 92 -11.82 -26.94 27.53
CA GLU A 92 -10.91 -25.86 27.92
C GLU A 92 -9.57 -26.01 27.20
N GLY A 93 -9.09 -24.93 26.60
CA GLY A 93 -7.89 -24.94 25.78
C GLY A 93 -8.23 -24.64 24.32
N MET A 94 -7.81 -23.47 23.84
CA MET A 94 -7.89 -23.11 22.43
C MET A 94 -6.53 -22.61 21.95
N ALA A 95 -6.07 -23.10 20.81
CA ALA A 95 -4.91 -22.55 20.13
C ALA A 95 -5.29 -21.21 19.51
N TYR A 96 -4.39 -20.23 19.54
CA TYR A 96 -4.61 -18.96 18.85
C TYR A 96 -3.47 -18.61 17.90
N HIS A 97 -3.82 -17.85 16.87
CA HIS A 97 -2.86 -17.19 15.99
C HIS A 97 -3.36 -15.78 15.68
N THR A 98 -2.43 -14.88 15.38
CA THR A 98 -2.77 -13.48 15.09
C THR A 98 -2.44 -13.15 13.64
N ARG A 99 -3.29 -12.34 13.01
CA ARG A 99 -3.10 -11.87 11.64
C ARG A 99 -3.57 -10.44 11.51
N GLN A 100 -2.76 -9.59 10.87
CA GLN A 100 -3.18 -8.25 10.50
C GLN A 100 -4.12 -8.33 9.30
N MET A 101 -5.34 -7.81 9.45
CA MET A 101 -6.34 -7.79 8.39
C MET A 101 -6.52 -6.40 7.78
N ARG A 102 -6.04 -5.35 8.47
CA ARG A 102 -6.31 -3.95 8.14
C ARG A 102 -5.03 -3.11 8.23
N SER A 103 -5.16 -1.79 8.16
CA SER A 103 -4.04 -0.85 8.28
C SER A 103 -3.30 -0.99 9.61
N ALA A 104 -2.07 -0.49 9.66
CA ALA A 104 -1.21 -0.59 10.84
C ALA A 104 -1.72 0.21 12.06
N ASP A 105 -2.67 1.12 11.87
CA ASP A 105 -3.34 1.84 12.96
C ASP A 105 -4.36 0.97 13.72
N GLU A 106 -4.82 -0.12 13.10
CA GLU A 106 -5.72 -1.10 13.71
C GLU A 106 -4.94 -2.26 14.31
N GLY A 107 -5.40 -2.75 15.48
CA GLY A 107 -4.80 -3.89 16.15
C GLY A 107 -4.90 -5.20 15.35
N GLN A 108 -4.02 -6.16 15.64
CA GLN A 108 -4.08 -7.48 15.01
C GLN A 108 -5.36 -8.23 15.39
N THR A 109 -5.90 -9.00 14.44
CA THR A 109 -7.02 -9.90 14.71
C THR A 109 -6.50 -11.22 15.26
N VAL A 110 -7.12 -11.70 16.33
CA VAL A 110 -6.80 -12.99 16.97
C VAL A 110 -7.82 -14.03 16.54
N PHE A 111 -7.34 -15.12 15.96
CA PHE A 111 -8.13 -16.28 15.57
C PHE A 111 -7.93 -17.40 16.58
N TYR A 112 -9.01 -18.07 16.97
CA TYR A 112 -9.00 -19.15 17.96
C TYR A 112 -9.49 -20.44 17.31
N THR A 113 -8.79 -21.54 17.57
CA THR A 113 -9.16 -22.88 17.10
C THR A 113 -9.23 -23.82 18.30
N CYS A 114 -10.35 -24.52 18.47
CA CYS A 114 -10.47 -25.50 19.55
C CYS A 114 -9.49 -26.66 19.34
N THR A 115 -8.68 -26.98 20.36
CA THR A 115 -7.74 -28.11 20.31
C THR A 115 -8.44 -29.47 20.23
N ASN A 116 -9.68 -29.57 20.70
CA ASN A 116 -10.45 -30.82 20.72
C ASN A 116 -11.29 -31.04 19.46
N CYS A 117 -12.19 -30.11 19.11
CA CYS A 117 -13.11 -30.28 17.97
C CYS A 117 -12.67 -29.58 16.68
N LYS A 118 -11.51 -28.91 16.68
CA LYS A 118 -10.93 -28.18 15.53
C LYS A 118 -11.89 -27.21 14.84
N TRP A 119 -12.83 -26.66 15.61
CA TRP A 119 -13.86 -25.70 15.19
C TRP A 119 -13.85 -24.50 16.13
#